data_AF-A0A7W1D7D0-F1
#
_entry.id   AF-A0A7W1D7D0-F1
#
_cell.length_a   1.000
_cell.length_b   1.000
_cell.length_c   1.000
_cell.angle_alpha   90.00
_cell.angle_beta   90.00
_cell.angle_gamma   90.00
#
_symmetry.space_group_name_H-M   'P 1'
#
loop_
_entity.id
_entity.type
_entity.pdbx_description
1 polymer ?
#
loop_
_entity_poly.entity_id
_entity_poly.type
_entity_poly.pdbx_seq_one_letter_code
_entity_poly.pdbx_strand_id
1 'polypeptide(L)'
;MPPHLGIAAGSPPAADAAADVSSAGGNAVDACLAAAVMAWVSEPFFASMGGTGFIAVRTPTGDTEIIDGNAAMPLDPPRERGQGIRRIYVPDYADGIHMGVGAGSVGVPGVLAAVHEAWTRHGRIEWAALFERAIDAARAGLPFPKTSAYY
;
A
#
# COMPACT_ATOMS: atom_id res chain seq x y z
N MET A 1 17.58 -26.44 -3.61
CA MET A 1 17.95 -25.19 -2.91
C MET A 1 16.70 -24.34 -2.87
N PRO A 2 16.28 -23.79 -1.71
CA PRO A 2 15.15 -22.85 -1.72
C PRO A 2 15.48 -21.67 -2.63
N PRO A 3 14.50 -21.10 -3.35
CA PRO A 3 14.74 -19.97 -4.23
C PRO A 3 15.34 -18.81 -3.44
N HIS A 4 16.33 -18.13 -4.02
CA HIS A 4 16.88 -16.91 -3.46
C HIS A 4 15.88 -15.76 -3.72
N LEU A 5 15.31 -15.20 -2.65
CA LEU A 5 14.42 -14.05 -2.75
C LEU A 5 15.19 -12.74 -2.51
N GLY A 6 14.97 -11.75 -3.38
CA GLY A 6 15.37 -10.36 -3.13
C GLY A 6 14.16 -9.54 -2.73
N ILE A 7 14.27 -8.80 -1.63
CA ILE A 7 13.19 -7.94 -1.10
C ILE A 7 13.75 -6.52 -0.92
N ALA A 8 13.01 -5.54 -1.43
CA ALA A 8 13.23 -4.14 -1.13
C ALA A 8 11.87 -3.51 -0.79
N ALA A 9 11.80 -2.78 0.32
CA ALA A 9 10.60 -2.12 0.80
C ALA A 9 10.93 -0.76 1.43
N GLY A 10 9.92 0.10 1.61
CA GLY A 10 10.07 1.46 2.14
C GLY A 10 10.57 1.53 3.59
N SER A 11 10.40 0.45 4.35
CA SER A 11 10.80 0.37 5.75
C SER A 11 11.16 -1.06 6.17
N PRO A 12 11.98 -1.24 7.23
CA PRO A 12 12.32 -2.56 7.76
C PRO A 12 11.09 -3.41 8.13
N PRO A 13 10.05 -2.89 8.81
CA PRO A 13 8.86 -3.70 9.12
C PRO A 13 8.17 -4.27 7.88
N ALA A 14 8.09 -3.49 6.80
CA ALA A 14 7.51 -3.94 5.53
C ALA A 14 8.37 -5.02 4.85
N ALA A 15 9.70 -4.88 4.89
CA ALA A 15 10.61 -5.90 4.39
C ALA A 15 10.51 -7.20 5.20
N ASP A 16 10.39 -7.11 6.52
CA ASP A 16 10.22 -8.28 7.39
C ASP A 16 8.89 -9.00 7.12
N ALA A 17 7.79 -8.26 6.92
CA ALA A 17 6.49 -8.85 6.57
C ALA A 17 6.55 -9.68 5.27
N ALA A 18 7.25 -9.15 4.27
CA ALA A 18 7.50 -9.87 3.03
C ALA A 18 8.37 -11.12 3.23
N ALA A 19 9.39 -11.04 4.09
CA ALA A 19 10.27 -12.15 4.41
C ALA A 19 9.55 -13.28 5.16
N ASP A 20 8.67 -12.93 6.10
CA ASP A 20 7.85 -13.90 6.85
C ASP A 20 6.93 -14.68 5.92
N VAL A 21 6.19 -13.97 5.07
CA VAL A 21 5.27 -14.59 4.11
C VAL A 21 6.01 -15.47 3.10
N SER A 22 7.18 -15.03 2.63
CA SER A 22 8.01 -15.88 1.78
C SER A 22 8.51 -17.13 2.52
N SER A 23 8.91 -16.99 3.79
CA SER A 23 9.36 -18.12 4.62
C SER A 23 8.24 -19.11 4.90
N ALA A 24 6.99 -18.64 4.93
CA ALA A 24 5.78 -19.46 5.03
C ALA A 24 5.38 -20.15 3.71
N GLY A 25 6.18 -20.01 2.64
CA GLY A 25 5.95 -20.65 1.34
C GLY A 25 5.22 -19.78 0.32
N GLY A 26 5.00 -18.49 0.63
CA GLY A 26 4.49 -17.50 -0.30
C GLY A 26 5.45 -17.21 -1.46
N ASN A 27 4.89 -16.70 -2.56
CA ASN A 27 5.66 -16.31 -3.74
C ASN A 27 6.01 -14.81 -3.72
N ALA A 28 6.59 -14.31 -4.82
CA ALA A 28 6.98 -12.91 -4.96
C ALA A 28 5.78 -11.94 -4.88
N VAL A 29 4.60 -12.34 -5.34
CA VAL A 29 3.38 -11.54 -5.21
C VAL A 29 2.94 -11.50 -3.75
N ASP A 30 2.84 -12.64 -3.07
CA ASP A 30 2.47 -12.68 -1.65
C ASP A 30 3.42 -11.80 -0.80
N ALA A 31 4.73 -11.89 -1.04
CA ALA A 31 5.73 -11.08 -0.36
C ALA A 31 5.54 -9.57 -0.63
N CYS A 32 5.25 -9.18 -1.88
CA CYS A 32 4.97 -7.80 -2.26
C CYS A 32 3.69 -7.27 -1.58
N LEU A 33 2.62 -8.07 -1.56
CA LEU A 33 1.35 -7.70 -0.94
C LEU A 33 1.50 -7.57 0.59
N ALA A 34 2.23 -8.48 1.24
CA ALA A 34 2.51 -8.40 2.67
C ALA A 34 3.31 -7.13 3.04
N ALA A 35 4.31 -6.76 2.22
CA ALA A 35 5.03 -5.49 2.39
C ALA A 35 4.09 -4.28 2.29
N ALA A 36 3.20 -4.27 1.29
CA ALA A 36 2.25 -3.17 1.08
C ALA A 36 1.26 -3.04 2.24
N VAL A 37 0.70 -4.16 2.70
CA VAL A 37 -0.22 -4.21 3.85
C VAL A 37 0.46 -3.71 5.12
N MET A 38 1.72 -4.11 5.36
CA MET A 38 2.51 -3.63 6.48
C MET A 38 2.82 -2.13 6.37
N ALA A 39 3.11 -1.63 5.17
CA ALA A 39 3.37 -0.21 4.93
C ALA A 39 2.16 0.67 5.28
N TRP A 40 0.92 0.19 5.14
CA TRP A 40 -0.27 0.93 5.59
C TRP A 40 -0.28 1.21 7.11
N VAL A 41 0.50 0.44 7.88
CA VAL A 41 0.65 0.61 9.33
C VAL A 41 1.96 1.32 9.66
N SER A 42 3.07 0.95 9.03
CA SER A 42 4.39 1.50 9.33
C SER A 42 4.69 2.84 8.67
N GLU A 43 3.95 3.24 7.64
CA GLU A 43 4.21 4.46 6.84
C GLU A 43 2.93 5.32 6.66
N PRO A 44 2.26 5.74 7.75
CA PRO A 44 0.90 6.28 7.70
C PRO A 44 0.76 7.62 6.94
N PHE A 45 1.85 8.35 6.71
CA PHE A 45 1.85 9.58 5.93
C PHE A 45 1.97 9.36 4.42
N PHE A 46 2.32 8.14 3.98
CA PHE A 46 2.57 7.80 2.59
C PHE A 46 1.65 6.71 2.05
N ALA A 47 1.34 5.73 2.89
CA ALA A 47 0.63 4.54 2.50
C ALA A 47 -0.60 4.34 3.39
N SER A 48 -1.70 3.91 2.79
CA SER A 48 -2.94 3.64 3.50
C SER A 48 -3.81 2.67 2.70
N MET A 49 -4.55 1.82 3.43
CA MET A 49 -5.60 0.96 2.87
C MET A 49 -6.71 1.78 2.19
N GLY A 50 -6.90 3.04 2.61
CA GLY A 50 -7.84 3.99 1.99
C GLY A 50 -7.25 4.79 0.83
N GLY A 51 -6.09 4.38 0.31
CA GLY A 51 -5.37 5.05 -0.77
C GLY A 51 -5.54 4.41 -2.14
N THR A 52 -4.51 4.62 -2.96
CA THR A 52 -4.41 4.14 -4.34
C THR A 52 -3.06 3.47 -4.58
N GLY A 53 -2.95 2.69 -5.65
CA GLY A 53 -1.67 2.09 -6.03
C GLY A 53 -1.77 1.26 -7.30
N PHE A 54 -0.63 0.77 -7.76
CA PHE A 54 -0.53 -0.12 -8.90
C PHE A 54 0.34 -1.31 -8.52
N ILE A 55 -0.03 -2.50 -8.96
CA ILE A 55 0.75 -3.73 -8.71
C ILE A 55 1.20 -4.26 -10.07
N ALA A 56 2.51 -4.24 -10.31
CA ALA A 56 3.09 -4.80 -11.51
C ALA A 56 3.57 -6.23 -11.21
N VAL A 57 3.10 -7.19 -12.01
CA VAL A 57 3.49 -8.60 -11.88
C VAL A 57 4.15 -9.03 -13.17
N ARG A 58 5.30 -9.69 -13.05
CA ARG A 58 5.96 -10.37 -14.16
C ARG A 58 6.08 -11.86 -13.83
N THR A 59 5.47 -12.70 -14.67
CA THR A 59 5.44 -14.14 -14.48
C THR A 59 6.77 -14.79 -14.87
N PRO A 60 7.04 -16.04 -14.46
CA PRO A 60 8.21 -16.79 -14.92
C PRO A 60 8.24 -17.02 -16.44
N THR A 61 7.08 -17.04 -17.12
CA THR A 61 6.98 -17.12 -18.59
C THR A 61 7.37 -15.82 -19.30
N GLY A 62 7.49 -14.72 -18.54
CA GLY A 62 7.85 -13.40 -19.04
C GLY A 62 6.67 -12.47 -19.30
N ASP A 63 5.44 -12.96 -19.13
CA ASP A 63 4.22 -12.16 -19.24
C ASP A 63 4.19 -11.10 -18.15
N THR A 64 3.66 -9.93 -18.47
CA THR A 64 3.58 -8.79 -17.56
C THR A 64 2.17 -8.26 -17.52
N GLU A 65 1.68 -7.98 -16.31
CA GLU A 65 0.42 -7.27 -16.11
C GLU A 65 0.59 -6.17 -15.07
N ILE A 66 -0.31 -5.19 -15.16
CA ILE A 66 -0.46 -4.13 -14.16
C ILE A 66 -1.89 -4.19 -13.67
N ILE A 67 -2.04 -4.34 -12.35
CA ILE A 67 -3.32 -4.27 -11.67
C ILE A 67 -3.48 -2.83 -11.18
N ASP A 68 -4.49 -2.15 -11.71
CA ASP A 68 -4.82 -0.76 -11.40
C ASP A 68 -5.70 -0.69 -10.13
N GLY A 69 -5.13 -0.14 -9.06
CA GLY A 69 -5.81 0.19 -7.82
C GLY A 69 -5.93 1.69 -7.60
N ASN A 70 -6.01 2.49 -8.68
CA ASN A 70 -6.22 3.92 -8.61
C ASN A 70 -7.63 4.26 -8.09
N ALA A 71 -7.83 5.51 -7.69
CA ALA A 71 -9.11 5.97 -7.18
C ALA A 71 -10.12 6.15 -8.33
N ALA A 72 -11.36 5.74 -8.08
CA ALA A 72 -12.49 6.03 -8.95
C ALA A 72 -13.26 7.27 -8.46
N MET A 73 -13.94 7.96 -9.37
CA MET A 73 -14.87 9.01 -8.97
C MET A 73 -16.07 8.40 -8.22
N PRO A 74 -16.50 8.98 -7.09
CA PRO A 74 -17.73 8.57 -6.41
C PRO A 74 -18.94 8.70 -7.34
N LEU A 75 -19.95 7.85 -7.14
CA LEU A 75 -21.19 7.87 -7.92
C LEU A 75 -22.02 9.14 -7.70
N ASP A 76 -21.87 9.77 -6.53
CA ASP A 76 -22.44 11.08 -6.20
C ASP A 76 -21.28 12.07 -5.93
N PRO A 77 -20.65 12.61 -6.99
CA PRO A 77 -19.52 13.51 -6.82
C PRO A 77 -19.98 14.90 -6.34
N PRO A 78 -19.07 15.72 -5.78
CA PRO A 78 -19.41 17.08 -5.39
C PRO A 78 -19.97 17.90 -6.56
N ARG A 79 -20.95 18.76 -6.28
CA ARG A 79 -21.67 19.57 -7.29
C ARG A 79 -20.75 20.59 -7.97
N GLU A 80 -19.75 21.07 -7.22
CA GLU A 80 -18.77 22.03 -7.71
C GLU A 80 -17.36 21.51 -7.50
N ARG A 81 -16.46 21.84 -8.42
CA ARG A 81 -15.05 21.48 -8.32
C ARG A 81 -14.44 22.11 -7.06
N GLY A 82 -13.89 21.27 -6.19
CA GLY A 82 -13.27 21.73 -4.95
C GLY A 82 -14.25 21.95 -3.79
N GLN A 83 -15.55 21.66 -3.97
CA GLN A 83 -16.50 21.63 -2.86
C GLN A 83 -16.00 20.68 -1.78
N GLY A 84 -15.93 21.15 -0.54
CA GLY A 84 -15.43 20.36 0.60
C GLY A 84 -13.91 20.16 0.62
N ILE A 85 -13.14 20.92 -0.17
CA ILE A 85 -11.67 20.93 -0.15
C ILE A 85 -11.15 22.25 0.41
N ARG A 86 -10.36 22.18 1.47
CA ARG A 86 -9.50 23.28 1.93
C ARG A 86 -8.11 23.11 1.30
N ARG A 87 -7.62 24.16 0.61
CA ARG A 87 -6.24 24.18 0.15
C ARG A 87 -5.31 24.60 1.29
N ILE A 88 -4.29 23.80 1.53
CA ILE A 88 -3.19 24.12 2.45
C ILE A 88 -1.90 24.24 1.64
N TYR A 89 -0.96 25.05 2.11
CA TYR A 89 0.39 25.11 1.59
C TYR A 89 1.30 24.39 2.57
N VAL A 90 2.11 23.46 2.06
CA VAL A 90 3.10 22.71 2.84
C VAL A 90 4.48 23.12 2.30
N PRO A 91 5.15 24.10 2.94
CA PRO A 91 6.41 24.64 2.45
C PRO A 91 7.54 23.60 2.49
N ASP A 92 7.51 22.71 3.49
CA ASP A 92 8.60 21.78 3.78
C ASP A 92 8.49 20.45 2.99
N TYR A 93 7.47 20.30 2.14
CA TYR A 93 7.25 19.11 1.32
C TYR A 93 7.40 19.41 -0.17
N ALA A 94 8.28 18.67 -0.85
CA ALA A 94 8.51 18.75 -2.30
C ALA A 94 8.77 20.18 -2.82
N ASP A 95 9.65 20.94 -2.15
CA ASP A 95 9.96 22.34 -2.45
C ASP A 95 8.73 23.28 -2.45
N GLY A 96 7.70 22.93 -1.66
CA GLY A 96 6.50 23.72 -1.46
C GLY A 96 5.34 23.26 -2.34
N ILE A 97 4.37 22.56 -1.75
CA ILE A 97 3.19 22.06 -2.46
C ILE A 97 1.88 22.61 -1.88
N HIS A 98 0.88 22.79 -2.75
CA HIS A 98 -0.50 22.96 -2.32
C HIS A 98 -1.24 21.62 -2.28
N MET A 99 -1.79 21.27 -1.12
CA MET A 99 -2.59 20.06 -0.94
C MET A 99 -4.05 20.39 -0.70
N GLY A 100 -4.94 19.57 -1.24
CA GLY A 100 -6.37 19.62 -0.93
C GLY A 100 -6.69 18.71 0.24
N VAL A 101 -7.33 19.25 1.28
CA VAL A 101 -7.74 18.50 2.47
C VAL A 101 -9.23 18.65 2.69
N GLY A 102 -9.94 17.53 2.79
CA GLY A 102 -11.35 17.48 3.16
C GLY A 102 -12.10 16.38 2.41
N ALA A 103 -13.39 16.20 2.70
CA ALA A 103 -14.18 15.12 2.11
C ALA A 103 -14.21 15.18 0.57
N GLY A 104 -14.16 16.39 -0.01
CA GLY A 104 -14.14 16.58 -1.47
C GLY A 104 -12.86 16.14 -2.16
N SER A 105 -11.78 15.85 -1.41
CA SER A 105 -10.51 15.39 -1.97
C SER A 105 -10.37 13.86 -1.99
N VAL A 106 -11.41 13.13 -1.58
CA VAL A 106 -11.38 11.66 -1.46
C VAL A 106 -12.10 11.01 -2.64
N GLY A 107 -11.37 10.25 -3.45
CA GLY A 107 -11.96 9.31 -4.41
C GLY A 107 -12.27 7.96 -3.77
N VAL A 108 -12.99 7.09 -4.47
CA VAL A 108 -13.24 5.70 -4.00
C VAL A 108 -11.90 4.96 -4.00
N PRO A 109 -11.40 4.48 -2.85
CA PRO A 109 -10.09 3.83 -2.76
C PRO A 109 -10.03 2.53 -3.56
N GLY A 110 -8.96 2.34 -4.34
CA GLY A 110 -8.77 1.17 -5.20
C GLY A 110 -7.74 0.17 -4.68
N VAL A 111 -6.84 0.58 -3.78
CA VAL A 111 -5.64 -0.22 -3.47
C VAL A 111 -5.95 -1.57 -2.81
N LEU A 112 -6.92 -1.62 -1.88
CA LEU A 112 -7.31 -2.89 -1.24
C LEU A 112 -7.92 -3.87 -2.26
N ALA A 113 -8.71 -3.36 -3.21
CA ALA A 113 -9.29 -4.17 -4.28
C ALA A 113 -8.18 -4.71 -5.20
N ALA A 114 -7.19 -3.88 -5.55
CA ALA A 114 -6.04 -4.32 -6.33
C ALA A 114 -5.20 -5.38 -5.60
N VAL A 115 -4.96 -5.23 -4.29
CA VAL A 115 -4.26 -6.24 -3.46
C VAL A 115 -5.03 -7.57 -3.48
N HIS A 116 -6.35 -7.53 -3.31
CA HIS A 116 -7.20 -8.73 -3.36
C HIS A 116 -7.23 -9.38 -4.74
N GLU A 117 -7.28 -8.59 -5.81
CA GLU A 117 -7.22 -9.09 -7.18
C GLU A 117 -5.87 -9.75 -7.49
N ALA A 118 -4.76 -9.11 -7.08
CA ALA A 118 -3.41 -9.66 -7.23
C ALA A 118 -3.26 -10.99 -6.48
N TRP A 119 -3.77 -11.06 -5.25
CA TRP A 119 -3.79 -12.29 -4.46
C TRP A 119 -4.69 -13.36 -5.09
N THR A 120 -5.86 -12.99 -5.61
CA THR A 120 -6.77 -13.95 -6.25
C THR A 120 -6.12 -14.58 -7.50
N ARG A 121 -5.38 -13.79 -8.28
CA ARG A 121 -4.74 -14.25 -9.53
C ARG A 121 -3.43 -15.01 -9.31
N HIS A 122 -2.63 -14.55 -8.35
CA HIS A 122 -1.25 -15.00 -8.19
C HIS A 122 -0.86 -15.42 -6.77
N GLY A 123 -1.74 -15.24 -5.79
CA GLY A 123 -1.44 -15.56 -4.39
C GLY A 123 -1.28 -17.05 -4.16
N ARG A 124 -0.47 -17.41 -3.16
CA ARG A 124 -0.20 -18.81 -2.78
C ARG A 124 -0.51 -19.12 -1.33
N ILE A 125 -0.43 -18.13 -0.46
CA ILE A 125 -0.81 -18.27 0.95
C ILE A 125 -2.27 -17.89 1.18
N GLU A 126 -2.81 -18.25 2.33
CA GLU A 126 -4.15 -17.81 2.76
C GLU A 126 -4.23 -16.29 2.82
N TRP A 127 -5.35 -15.73 2.37
CA TRP A 127 -5.58 -14.27 2.34
C TRP A 127 -5.31 -13.63 3.70
N ALA A 128 -5.76 -14.26 4.78
CA ALA A 128 -5.61 -13.72 6.13
C ALA A 128 -4.13 -13.60 6.57
N ALA A 129 -3.27 -14.52 6.10
CA ALA A 129 -1.86 -14.55 6.47
C ALA A 129 -1.08 -13.34 5.94
N LEU A 130 -1.56 -12.66 4.88
CA LEU A 130 -0.97 -11.39 4.42
C LEU A 130 -1.09 -10.26 5.46
N PHE A 131 -2.06 -10.34 6.37
CA PHE A 131 -2.41 -9.28 7.30
C PHE A 131 -1.93 -9.51 8.73
N GLU A 132 -1.58 -10.75 9.10
CA GLU A 132 -1.28 -11.13 10.48
C GLU A 132 -0.24 -10.21 11.12
N ARG A 133 0.93 -10.04 10.48
CA ARG A 133 2.00 -9.17 11.01
C ARG A 133 1.58 -7.71 11.12
N ALA A 134 0.82 -7.20 10.14
CA ALA A 134 0.34 -5.81 10.15
C ALA A 134 -0.71 -5.59 11.25
N ILE A 135 -1.60 -6.55 11.49
CA ILE A 135 -2.58 -6.52 12.58
C ILE A 135 -1.88 -6.51 13.94
N ASP A 136 -0.89 -7.39 14.12
CA ASP A 136 -0.11 -7.45 15.37
C ASP A 136 0.66 -6.16 15.61
N ALA A 137 1.31 -5.63 14.58
CA ALA A 137 2.01 -4.36 14.65
C ALA A 137 1.08 -3.17 14.95
N ALA A 138 -0.12 -3.14 14.36
CA ALA A 138 -1.11 -2.11 14.64
C ALA A 138 -1.62 -2.17 16.09
N ARG A 139 -1.71 -3.36 16.69
CA ARG A 139 -2.15 -3.57 18.08
C ARG A 139 -1.04 -3.27 19.09
N ALA A 140 0.17 -3.74 18.83
CA ALA A 140 1.32 -3.59 19.72
C ALA A 140 1.95 -2.19 19.61
N GLY A 141 1.72 -1.51 18.48
CA GLY A 141 2.43 -0.29 18.10
C GLY A 141 3.78 -0.61 17.47
N LEU A 142 4.34 0.40 16.81
CA LEU A 142 5.68 0.36 16.20
C LEU A 142 6.47 1.58 16.66
N PRO A 143 7.81 1.46 16.77
CA PRO A 143 8.66 2.64 16.86
C PRO A 143 8.40 3.53 15.64
N PHE A 144 8.18 4.82 15.87
CA PHE A 144 7.94 5.74 14.77
C PHE A 144 9.15 5.74 13.82
N PRO A 145 8.98 5.42 12.53
CA PRO A 145 10.12 5.35 11.62
C PRO A 145 10.75 6.73 11.49
N LYS A 146 12.10 6.79 11.41
CA LYS A 146 12.81 8.05 11.16
C LYS A 146 12.30 8.76 9.91
N THR A 147 11.92 8.01 8.88
CA THR A 147 11.34 8.55 7.65
C THR A 147 10.06 9.33 7.93
N SER A 148 9.20 8.86 8.84
CA SER A 148 7.98 9.56 9.23
C SER A 148 8.24 10.80 10.08
N ALA A 149 9.43 10.97 10.67
CA ALA A 149 9.77 12.17 11.44
C ALA A 149 10.04 13.42 10.56
N TYR A 150 10.18 13.24 9.24
CA TYR A 150 10.35 14.33 8.29
C TYR A 150 9.02 14.91 7.78
N TYR A 151 7.89 14.32 8.17
CA TYR A 151 6.54 14.67 7.71
C TYR A 151 5.61 14.94 8.89
#